data_AF-A0A6I4I652-F1
#
_entry.id   AF-A0A6I4I652-F1
#
_cell.length_a   1.000
_cell.length_b   1.000
_cell.length_c   1.000
_cell.angle_alpha   90.00
_cell.angle_beta   90.00
_cell.angle_gamma   90.00
#
_symmetry.space_group_name_H-M   'P 1'
#
loop_
_entity.id
_entity.type
_entity.pdbx_description
1 polymer ?
#
loop_
_entity_poly.entity_id
_entity_poly.type
_entity_poly.pdbx_seq_one_letter_code
_entity_poly.pdbx_strand_id
1 'polypeptide(L)' 'MSSMQKANAVNIYVILSVATIIGIVGVFFRFLDEIFGHGFIFTSISNIILVIGIIISLKGVFAILGARD' A
#
# COMPACT_ATOMS: atom_id res chain seq x y z
N MET A 1 0.31 -17.48 18.67
CA MET A 1 0.72 -17.85 17.30
C MET A 1 2.10 -17.30 17.03
N SER A 2 2.99 -18.08 16.42
CA SER A 2 4.28 -17.54 15.97
C SER A 2 4.09 -16.52 14.84
N SER A 3 5.09 -15.65 14.63
CA SER A 3 5.09 -14.70 13.51
C SER A 3 4.90 -15.40 12.16
N MET A 4 5.49 -16.59 11.98
CA MET A 4 5.29 -17.41 10.78
C MET A 4 3.84 -17.86 10.59
N GLN A 5 3.16 -18.26 11.66
CA GLN A 5 1.74 -18.62 11.58
C GLN A 5 0.88 -17.39 11.23
N LYS A 6 1.18 -16.22 11.79
CA LYS A 6 0.46 -14.97 11.47
C LYS A 6 0.71 -14.51 10.03
N ALA A 7 1.94 -14.62 9.52
CA ALA A 7 2.29 -14.30 8.14
C ALA A 7 1.49 -15.12 7.12
N ASN A 8 1.16 -16.36 7.46
CA ASN A 8 0.39 -17.27 6.61
C ASN A 8 -1.13 -17.14 6.79
N ALA A 9 -1.61 -16.16 7.55
CA ALA A 9 -3.04 -15.96 7.76
C ALA A 9 -3.68 -15.25 6.55
N VAL A 10 -4.84 -15.76 6.10
CA VAL A 10 -5.56 -15.25 4.92
C VAL A 10 -5.83 -13.74 5.01
N ASN A 11 -6.18 -13.25 6.19
CA ASN A 11 -6.43 -11.83 6.41
C ASN A 11 -5.19 -10.96 6.15
N ILE A 12 -3.98 -11.43 6.49
CA ILE A 12 -2.73 -10.73 6.20
C ILE A 12 -2.47 -10.69 4.70
N TYR A 13 -2.66 -11.81 3.98
CA TYR A 13 -2.53 -11.82 2.53
C TYR A 13 -3.48 -10.85 1.84
N VAL A 14 -4.74 -10.79 2.28
CA VAL A 14 -5.73 -9.86 1.74
C VAL A 14 -5.31 -8.42 1.99
N ILE A 15 -4.88 -8.07 3.21
CA ILE A 15 -4.44 -6.71 3.56
C ILE A 15 -3.25 -6.28 2.70
N LEU A 16 -2.23 -7.15 2.58
CA LEU A 16 -1.04 -6.84 1.79
C LEU A 16 -1.35 -6.77 0.28
N SER A 17 -2.27 -7.60 -0.21
CA SER A 17 -2.72 -7.55 -1.61
C SER A 17 -3.43 -6.23 -1.91
N VAL A 18 -4.35 -5.80 -1.04
CA VAL A 18 -5.04 -4.51 -1.17
C VAL A 18 -4.04 -3.36 -1.11
N ALA A 19 -3.09 -3.38 -0.17
CA ALA A 19 -2.04 -2.36 -0.08
C ALA A 19 -1.20 -2.29 -1.37
N THR A 20 -0.85 -3.45 -1.94
CA THR A 20 -0.08 -3.55 -3.19
C THR A 20 -0.85 -2.96 -4.36
N ILE A 21 -2.14 -3.28 -4.50
CA ILE A 21 -3.01 -2.71 -5.55
C ILE A 21 -3.07 -1.19 -5.43
N ILE A 22 -3.25 -0.66 -4.21
CA ILE A 22 -3.25 0.79 -3.96
C ILE A 22 -1.91 1.41 -4.39
N GLY A 23 -0.78 0.77 -4.05
CA GLY A 23 0.54 1.21 -4.46
C GLY A 23 0.70 1.26 -5.98
N ILE A 24 0.25 0.20 -6.67
CA ILE A 24 0.25 0.14 -8.14
C ILE A 24 -0.56 1.29 -8.74
N VAL A 25 -1.77 1.55 -8.22
CA VAL A 25 -2.59 2.70 -8.67
C VAL A 25 -1.84 4.01 -8.47
N GLY A 26 -1.19 4.22 -7.32
CA GLY A 26 -0.38 5.41 -7.07
C GLY A 26 0.77 5.57 -8.08
N VAL A 27 1.42 4.47 -8.48
CA VAL A 27 2.46 4.48 -9.52
C VAL A 27 1.88 4.88 -10.88
N PHE A 28 0.72 4.35 -11.28
CA PHE A 28 0.07 4.74 -12.54
C PHE A 28 -0.27 6.24 -12.58
N PHE A 29 -0.75 6.79 -11.46
CA PHE A 29 -1.01 8.23 -11.35
C PHE A 29 0.23 9.09 -11.59
N ARG A 30 1.45 8.57 -11.36
CA ARG A 30 2.70 9.28 -11.67
C ARG A 30 2.83 9.58 -13.17
N PHE A 31 2.38 8.66 -14.02
CA PHE A 31 2.52 8.74 -15.47
C PHE A 31 1.32 9.42 -16.16
N LEU A 32 0.25 9.73 -15.43
CA LEU A 32 -0.89 10.46 -15.99
C LEU A 32 -0.53 11.89 -16.40
N ASP A 33 0.54 12.45 -15.85
CA ASP A 33 1.04 13.75 -16.29
C ASP A 33 1.39 13.78 -17.78
N GLU A 34 1.99 12.69 -18.30
CA GLU A 34 2.36 12.58 -19.71
C GLU A 34 1.14 12.64 -20.65
N ILE A 35 -0.06 12.32 -20.14
CA ILE A 35 -1.31 12.27 -20.91
C ILE A 35 -2.11 13.56 -20.78
N PHE A 36 -2.13 14.18 -19.60
CA PHE A 36 -3.08 15.24 -19.25
C PHE A 36 -2.44 16.61 -18.93
N GLY A 37 -1.11 16.70 -18.80
CA GLY A 37 -0.39 17.97 -18.69
C GLY A 37 -0.56 18.73 -17.35
N HIS A 38 -0.63 18.02 -16.22
CA HIS A 38 -0.79 18.62 -14.89
C HIS A 38 0.13 17.99 -13.82
N GLY A 39 1.44 18.08 -14.03
CA GLY A 39 2.43 17.30 -13.28
C GLY A 39 2.42 17.48 -11.79
N PHE A 40 2.19 18.71 -11.32
CA PHE A 40 2.08 18.97 -9.89
C PHE A 40 0.88 18.25 -9.25
N ILE A 41 -0.29 18.28 -9.90
CA ILE A 41 -1.52 17.67 -9.37
C ILE A 41 -1.39 16.15 -9.36
N PHE A 42 -0.99 15.55 -10.48
CA PHE A 42 -0.86 14.09 -10.58
C PHE A 42 0.23 13.54 -9.68
N THR A 43 1.37 14.24 -9.55
CA THR A 43 2.42 13.87 -8.60
C THR A 43 1.93 13.95 -7.16
N SER A 44 1.16 14.98 -6.81
CA SER A 44 0.60 15.14 -5.46
C SER A 44 -0.39 14.00 -5.13
N ILE A 45 -1.29 13.68 -6.07
CA ILE A 45 -2.26 12.57 -5.91
C ILE A 45 -1.52 11.23 -5.82
N SER A 46 -0.54 10.98 -6.69
CA SER A 46 0.32 9.79 -6.67
C SER A 46 0.95 9.60 -5.29
N ASN A 47 1.58 10.65 -4.75
CA ASN A 47 2.21 10.60 -3.43
C ASN A 47 1.21 10.29 -2.30
N ILE A 48 0.02 10.90 -2.33
CA ILE A 48 -1.03 10.61 -1.33
C ILE A 48 -1.44 9.13 -1.38
N ILE A 49 -1.69 8.60 -2.58
CA ILE A 49 -2.08 7.20 -2.78
C ILE A 49 -0.96 6.26 -2.30
N LEU A 50 0.29 6.56 -2.63
CA LEU A 50 1.45 5.78 -2.19
C LEU A 50 1.59 5.79 -0.67
N VAL A 51 1.41 6.95 -0.01
CA VAL A 51 1.43 7.06 1.45
C VAL A 51 0.34 6.20 2.09
N ILE A 52 -0.88 6.21 1.54
CA ILE A 52 -1.97 5.35 2.01
C ILE A 52 -1.60 3.87 1.85
N GLY A 53 -1.06 3.47 0.70
CA GLY A 53 -0.59 2.10 0.45
C GLY A 53 0.48 1.67 1.46
N ILE A 54 1.45 2.54 1.76
CA ILE A 54 2.50 2.29 2.76
C ILE A 54 1.90 2.09 4.15
N ILE A 55 0.99 2.98 4.59
CA ILE A 55 0.35 2.87 5.91
C ILE A 55 -0.39 1.54 6.05
N ILE A 56 -1.15 1.12 5.03
CA ILE A 56 -1.88 -0.16 5.06
C ILE A 56 -0.92 -1.35 5.05
N SER A 57 0.14 -1.30 4.24
CA SER A 57 1.17 -2.35 4.21
C SER A 57 1.85 -2.51 5.57
N LEU A 58 2.26 -1.40 6.20
CA LEU A 58 2.86 -1.40 7.53
C LEU A 58 1.92 -1.96 8.59
N LYS A 59 0.61 -1.69 8.51
CA LYS A 59 -0.39 -2.33 9.39
C LYS A 59 -0.40 -3.85 9.23
N GLY A 60 -0.28 -4.35 8.00
CA GLY A 60 -0.14 -5.79 7.73
C GLY A 60 1.13 -6.36 8.36
N VAL A 61 2.27 -5.71 8.15
CA VAL A 61 3.57 -6.14 8.71
C VAL A 61 3.56 -6.14 10.24
N PHE A 62 3.06 -5.07 10.88
CA PHE A 62 2.97 -5.00 12.33
C PHE A 62 2.02 -6.04 12.94
N ALA A 63 0.97 -6.42 12.22
CA ALA A 63 0.11 -7.53 12.62
C ALA A 63 0.84 -8.88 12.58
N ILE A 64 1.76 -9.10 11.62
CA ILE A 64 2.62 -10.29 11.58
C ILE A 64 3.59 -10.31 12.77
N LEU A 65 4.22 -9.17 13.05
CA LEU A 65 5.24 -9.03 14.10
C LEU A 65 4.67 -9.08 15.52
N GLY A 66 3.34 -9.01 15.67
CA GLY A 66 2.70 -8.99 16.98
C GLY A 66 2.85 -7.66 17.73
N ALA A 67 3.13 -6.56 17.02
CA ALA A 67 3.16 -5.21 17.61
C ALA A 67 1.75 -4.69 17.99
N ARG A 68 0.73 -5.55 17.91
CA ARG A 68 -0.68 -5.26 18.16
C ARG A 68 -1.34 -6.33 19.04
N ASP A 69 -0.52 -7.06 19.80
CA ASP A 69 -0.92 -8.08 20.77
C ASP A 69 -1.07 -7.46 22.17
#